data_AF-A0A7C4WI33-F1
#
_entry.id   AF-A0A7C4WI33-F1
#
_cell.length_a   1.000
_cell.length_b   1.000
_cell.length_c   1.000
_cell.angle_alpha   90.00
_cell.angle_beta   90.00
_cell.angle_gamma   90.00
#
_symmetry.space_group_name_H-M   'P 1'
#
loop_
_entity.id
_entity.type
_entity.pdbx_description
1 polymer ?
#
loop_
_entity_poly.entity_id
_entity_poly.type
_entity_poly.pdbx_seq_one_letter_code
_entity_poly.pdbx_strand_id
1 'polypeptide(L)'
;MTDAKASSKRIAVAALFSVIVFVSKVALPSPLDKILVIVQALLLSLSSLMLGRLGATYVATIGGLLTQIWRPAFFPFSLAFAVAYGLMIDGLFYMFKVKTPSGDIKLGRLVISLILATCTIGVLSMYATVMLGFMPWSPWLYAAVLAGGTVSGALAGYLTPLLWRKYFSKL
;
A
#
# COMPACT_ATOMS: atom_id res chain seq x y z
N MET A 1 -14.15 -17.20 23.83
CA MET A 1 -13.71 -18.11 22.73
C MET A 1 -13.95 -17.55 21.32
N THR A 2 -14.87 -16.59 21.14
CA THR A 2 -15.13 -15.89 19.87
C THR A 2 -14.03 -14.88 19.48
N ASP A 3 -13.44 -14.18 20.44
CA ASP A 3 -12.37 -13.19 20.17
C ASP A 3 -11.06 -13.79 19.64
N ALA A 4 -10.67 -14.98 20.13
CA ALA A 4 -9.46 -15.66 19.68
C ALA A 4 -9.55 -16.05 18.19
N LYS A 5 -10.74 -16.47 17.73
CA LYS A 5 -10.99 -16.89 16.34
C LYS A 5 -11.00 -15.69 15.39
N ALA A 6 -11.57 -14.56 15.81
CA ALA A 6 -11.55 -13.31 15.07
C ALA A 6 -10.13 -12.74 14.94
N SER A 7 -9.34 -12.80 16.02
CA SER A 7 -7.92 -12.41 16.03
C SER A 7 -7.07 -13.29 15.11
N SER A 8 -7.26 -14.61 15.14
CA SER A 8 -6.52 -15.55 14.28
C SER A 8 -6.75 -15.30 12.78
N LYS A 9 -7.99 -15.03 12.36
CA LYS A 9 -8.30 -14.69 10.96
C LYS A 9 -7.63 -13.38 10.55
N ARG A 10 -7.64 -12.38 11.43
CA ARG A 10 -7.02 -11.06 11.20
C ARG A 10 -5.52 -11.19 10.99
N ILE A 11 -4.84 -11.99 11.81
CA ILE A 11 -3.41 -12.28 11.70
C ILE A 11 -3.12 -13.06 10.40
N ALA A 12 -3.93 -14.05 10.06
CA ALA A 12 -3.75 -14.84 8.84
C ALA A 12 -3.87 -13.98 7.57
N VAL A 13 -4.87 -13.10 7.49
CA VAL A 13 -5.03 -12.17 6.37
C VAL A 13 -3.85 -11.21 6.29
N ALA A 14 -3.43 -10.65 7.43
CA ALA A 14 -2.28 -9.75 7.47
C ALA A 14 -0.99 -10.44 6.99
N ALA A 15 -0.74 -11.67 7.44
CA ALA A 15 0.40 -12.48 7.02
C ALA A 15 0.35 -12.79 5.51
N LEU A 16 -0.78 -13.30 5.01
CA LEU A 16 -0.95 -13.62 3.59
C LEU A 16 -0.72 -12.41 2.70
N PHE A 17 -1.35 -11.28 3.01
CA PHE A 17 -1.19 -10.07 2.20
C PHE A 17 0.24 -9.55 2.26
N SER A 18 0.90 -9.63 3.43
CA SER A 18 2.29 -9.22 3.58
C SER A 18 3.23 -10.07 2.73
N VAL A 19 3.02 -11.38 2.69
CA VAL A 19 3.80 -12.31 1.86
C VAL A 19 3.58 -12.02 0.37
N ILE A 20 2.34 -11.76 -0.06
CA ILE A 20 2.05 -11.43 -1.47
C ILE A 20 2.70 -10.08 -1.84
N VAL A 21 2.65 -9.08 -0.96
CA VAL A 21 3.36 -7.80 -1.14
C VAL A 21 4.86 -8.02 -1.28
N PHE A 22 5.44 -8.85 -0.43
CA PHE A 22 6.86 -9.20 -0.47
C PHE A 22 7.25 -9.87 -1.79
N VAL A 23 6.56 -10.93 -2.20
CA VAL A 23 6.83 -11.64 -3.46
C VAL A 23 6.70 -10.71 -4.65
N SER A 24 5.69 -9.83 -4.64
CA SER A 24 5.48 -8.84 -5.70
C SER A 24 6.65 -7.85 -5.83
N LYS A 25 7.29 -7.48 -4.71
CA LYS A 25 8.46 -6.60 -4.71
C LYS A 25 9.76 -7.31 -5.09
N VAL A 26 9.93 -8.56 -4.67
CA VAL A 26 11.13 -9.35 -4.99
C VAL A 26 11.22 -9.63 -6.50
N ALA A 27 10.07 -9.88 -7.14
CA ALA A 27 9.98 -10.17 -8.57
C ALA A 27 10.37 -8.99 -9.49
N LEU A 28 10.30 -7.74 -9.01
CA LEU A 28 10.63 -6.55 -9.81
C LEU A 28 12.03 -6.00 -9.45
N PRO A 29 12.96 -5.85 -10.41
CA PRO A 29 14.22 -5.18 -10.17
C PRO A 29 13.99 -3.69 -9.90
N SER A 30 14.71 -3.13 -8.93
CA SER A 30 14.68 -1.68 -8.68
C SER A 30 15.23 -0.93 -9.91
N PRO A 31 14.60 0.16 -10.40
CA PRO A 31 13.54 0.98 -9.80
C PRO A 31 12.11 0.70 -10.31
N LEU A 32 11.89 -0.37 -11.10
CA LEU A 32 10.57 -0.72 -11.63
C LEU A 32 9.57 -1.09 -10.53
N ASP A 33 10.08 -1.56 -9.39
CA ASP A 33 9.31 -1.85 -8.18
C ASP A 33 8.56 -0.62 -7.62
N LYS A 34 9.02 0.60 -7.93
CA LYS A 34 8.39 1.85 -7.50
C LYS A 34 7.36 2.39 -8.51
N ILE A 35 7.40 1.95 -9.76
CA ILE A 35 6.54 2.45 -10.85
C ILE A 35 5.23 1.65 -10.93
N LEU A 36 5.28 0.35 -10.61
CA LEU A 36 4.14 -0.58 -10.72
C LEU A 36 3.73 -1.12 -9.35
N VAL A 37 3.32 -0.22 -8.45
CA VAL A 37 2.89 -0.56 -7.07
C VAL A 37 1.41 -0.93 -7.02
N ILE A 38 0.84 -1.44 -8.11
CA ILE A 38 -0.60 -1.73 -8.23
C ILE A 38 -1.01 -2.79 -7.21
N VAL A 39 -0.29 -3.92 -7.21
CA VAL A 39 -0.61 -5.07 -6.35
C VAL A 39 -0.46 -4.70 -4.88
N GLN A 40 0.61 -3.99 -4.52
CA GLN A 40 0.81 -3.55 -3.15
C GLN A 40 -0.24 -2.52 -2.72
N ALA A 41 -0.55 -1.51 -3.54
CA ALA A 41 -1.59 -0.52 -3.23
C ALA A 41 -2.95 -1.19 -3.00
N LEU A 42 -3.28 -2.18 -3.82
CA LEU A 42 -4.52 -2.96 -3.74
C LEU A 42 -4.59 -3.85 -2.50
N LEU A 43 -3.49 -4.50 -2.12
CA LEU A 43 -3.46 -5.35 -0.92
C LEU A 43 -3.52 -4.51 0.36
N LEU A 44 -2.86 -3.35 0.38
CA LEU A 44 -2.90 -2.44 1.52
C LEU A 44 -4.26 -1.77 1.67
N SER A 45 -4.90 -1.35 0.58
CA SER A 45 -6.26 -0.82 0.63
C SER A 45 -7.26 -1.86 1.11
N LEU A 46 -7.18 -3.10 0.61
CA LEU A 46 -8.02 -4.21 1.07
C LEU A 46 -7.75 -4.53 2.54
N SER A 47 -6.50 -4.53 3.00
CA SER A 47 -6.20 -4.80 4.41
C SER A 47 -6.73 -3.70 5.34
N SER A 48 -6.64 -2.42 4.93
CA SER A 48 -7.28 -1.31 5.68
C SER A 48 -8.79 -1.51 5.80
N LEU A 49 -9.44 -1.99 4.73
CA LEU A 49 -10.87 -2.28 4.75
C LEU A 49 -11.20 -3.55 5.56
N MET A 50 -10.43 -4.62 5.48
CA MET A 50 -10.74 -5.88 6.16
C MET A 50 -10.38 -5.85 7.64
N LEU A 51 -9.22 -5.30 7.99
CA LEU A 51 -8.65 -5.36 9.33
C LEU A 51 -9.06 -4.13 10.16
N GLY A 52 -9.74 -3.13 9.59
CA GLY A 52 -10.16 -1.92 10.29
C GLY A 52 -9.02 -0.93 10.51
N ARG A 53 -9.03 -0.23 11.65
CA ARG A 53 -8.01 0.78 11.98
C ARG A 53 -6.60 0.16 11.91
N LEU A 54 -5.71 0.82 11.17
CA LEU A 54 -4.30 0.47 10.96
C LEU A 54 -4.04 -0.80 10.12
N GLY A 55 -5.05 -1.31 9.41
CA GLY A 55 -4.91 -2.55 8.62
C GLY A 55 -3.87 -2.48 7.51
N ALA A 56 -3.76 -1.33 6.81
CA ALA A 56 -2.70 -1.14 5.82
C ALA A 56 -1.33 -1.07 6.50
N THR A 57 -1.23 -0.34 7.60
CA THR A 57 0.02 -0.13 8.33
C THR A 57 0.61 -1.44 8.83
N TYR A 58 -0.20 -2.34 9.41
CA TYR A 58 0.27 -3.67 9.83
C TYR A 58 0.85 -4.49 8.68
N VAL A 59 0.11 -4.60 7.57
CA VAL A 59 0.55 -5.35 6.39
C VAL A 59 1.79 -4.73 5.76
N ALA A 60 1.85 -3.40 5.69
CA ALA A 60 2.99 -2.70 5.13
C ALA A 60 4.25 -2.85 6.00
N THR A 61 4.10 -2.87 7.32
CA THR A 61 5.23 -3.08 8.25
C THR A 61 5.80 -4.49 8.08
N ILE A 62 4.95 -5.52 8.13
CA ILE A 62 5.40 -6.92 7.99
C ILE A 62 5.99 -7.14 6.60
N GLY A 63 5.29 -6.74 5.53
CA GLY A 63 5.80 -6.86 4.16
C GLY A 63 7.09 -6.06 3.94
N GLY A 64 7.20 -4.89 4.56
CA GLY A 64 8.41 -4.07 4.58
C GLY A 64 9.59 -4.78 5.23
N LEU A 65 9.40 -5.35 6.43
CA LEU A 65 10.40 -6.14 7.15
C LEU A 65 10.87 -7.35 6.34
N LEU A 66 9.93 -8.13 5.77
CA LEU A 66 10.26 -9.26 4.90
C LEU A 66 11.11 -8.82 3.70
N THR A 67 10.78 -7.67 3.11
CA THR A 67 11.56 -7.11 1.99
C THR A 67 12.98 -6.73 2.41
N GLN A 68 13.20 -6.26 3.64
CA GLN A 68 14.55 -5.91 4.13
C GLN A 68 15.45 -7.13 4.29
N ILE A 69 14.89 -8.28 4.69
CA ILE A 69 15.65 -9.53 4.79
C ILE A 69 16.25 -9.90 3.43
N TRP A 70 15.51 -9.64 2.35
CA TRP A 70 15.96 -9.94 0.99
C TRP A 70 16.81 -8.83 0.34
N ARG A 71 16.47 -7.56 0.58
CA ARG A 71 17.19 -6.38 0.05
C ARG A 71 17.60 -5.43 1.17
N PRO A 72 18.69 -5.74 1.89
CA PRO A 72 19.16 -4.90 3.02
C PRO A 72 19.77 -3.57 2.58
N ALA A 73 20.09 -3.39 1.29
CA ALA A 73 20.81 -2.23 0.76
C ALA A 73 20.16 -0.85 1.04
N PHE A 74 18.85 -0.81 1.33
CA PHE A 74 18.10 0.43 1.63
C PHE A 74 17.52 0.46 3.05
N PHE A 75 18.03 -0.37 3.95
CA PHE A 75 17.66 -0.32 5.37
C PHE A 75 18.29 0.93 6.03
N PRO A 76 17.57 1.68 6.90
CA PRO A 76 16.19 1.50 7.37
C PRO A 76 15.13 2.26 6.54
N PHE A 77 15.54 3.02 5.53
CA PHE A 77 14.65 3.93 4.80
C PHE A 77 13.50 3.21 4.08
N SER A 78 13.77 2.05 3.48
CA SER A 78 12.74 1.27 2.76
C SER A 78 11.64 0.75 3.69
N LEU A 79 11.99 0.38 4.93
CA LEU A 79 11.01 0.06 5.97
C LEU A 79 10.20 1.30 6.36
N ALA A 80 10.87 2.43 6.59
CA ALA A 80 10.20 3.68 6.94
C ALA A 80 9.18 4.11 5.86
N PHE A 81 9.54 4.02 4.57
CA PHE A 81 8.61 4.30 3.48
C PHE A 81 7.44 3.32 3.40
N ALA A 82 7.69 2.03 3.66
CA ALA A 82 6.61 1.04 3.70
C ALA A 82 5.61 1.36 4.82
N VAL A 83 6.08 1.61 6.03
CA VAL A 83 5.24 1.99 7.17
C VAL A 83 4.49 3.30 6.90
N ALA A 84 5.19 4.32 6.41
CA ALA A 84 4.59 5.60 6.05
C ALA A 84 3.49 5.45 5.00
N TYR A 85 3.68 4.56 4.02
CA TYR A 85 2.67 4.30 3.00
C TYR A 85 1.41 3.65 3.57
N GLY A 86 1.56 2.62 4.39
CA GLY A 86 0.42 2.00 5.08
C GLY A 86 -0.32 3.02 5.95
N LEU A 87 0.42 3.86 6.68
CA LEU A 87 -0.14 4.89 7.55
C LEU A 87 -0.86 5.99 6.76
N MET A 88 -0.33 6.41 5.61
CA MET A 88 -1.02 7.35 4.71
C MET A 88 -2.32 6.75 4.18
N ILE A 89 -2.34 5.49 3.77
CA ILE A 89 -3.57 4.83 3.30
C ILE A 89 -4.62 4.81 4.42
N ASP A 90 -4.27 4.31 5.60
CA ASP A 90 -5.18 4.24 6.74
C ASP A 90 -5.67 5.64 7.15
N GLY A 91 -4.75 6.62 7.19
CA GLY A 91 -5.03 8.01 7.53
C GLY A 91 -5.98 8.69 6.54
N LEU A 92 -5.72 8.54 5.24
CA LEU A 92 -6.59 9.10 4.19
C LEU A 92 -7.94 8.39 4.13
N PHE A 93 -7.99 7.07 4.33
CA PHE A 93 -9.24 6.33 4.39
C PHE A 93 -10.12 6.78 5.56
N TYR A 94 -9.50 7.06 6.70
CA TYR A 94 -10.17 7.63 7.87
C TYR A 94 -10.61 9.08 7.61
N MET A 95 -9.72 9.94 7.10
CA MET A 95 -9.98 11.36 6.85
C MET A 95 -11.09 11.57 5.82
N PHE A 96 -11.07 10.84 4.70
CA PHE A 96 -12.08 10.94 3.66
C PHE A 96 -13.36 10.15 3.97
N LYS A 97 -13.41 9.43 5.11
CA LYS A 97 -14.53 8.56 5.48
C LYS A 97 -14.93 7.65 4.31
N VAL A 98 -13.97 6.86 3.84
CA VAL A 98 -14.13 5.97 2.67
C VAL A 98 -15.20 4.91 2.93
N LYS A 99 -15.30 4.45 4.18
CA LYS A 99 -16.39 3.59 4.66
C LYS A 99 -17.56 4.41 5.16
N THR A 100 -18.75 4.07 4.67
CA THR A 100 -20.03 4.59 5.17
C THR A 100 -20.52 3.70 6.32
N PRO A 101 -21.29 4.23 7.30
CA PRO A 101 -21.88 3.41 8.37
C PRO A 101 -22.70 2.22 7.86
N SER A 102 -23.24 2.33 6.64
CA SER A 102 -23.99 1.28 5.92
C SER A 102 -23.10 0.16 5.34
N GLY A 103 -21.79 0.20 5.54
CA GLY A 103 -20.83 -0.77 4.98
C GLY A 103 -20.44 -0.53 3.50
N ASP A 104 -21.06 0.43 2.83
CA ASP A 104 -20.75 0.75 1.43
C ASP A 104 -19.49 1.63 1.30
N ILE A 105 -18.73 1.37 0.23
CA ILE A 105 -17.44 2.00 -0.05
C ILE A 105 -17.62 3.08 -1.12
N LYS A 106 -17.23 4.31 -0.78
CA LYS A 106 -17.27 5.44 -1.72
C LYS A 106 -16.10 5.37 -2.69
N LEU A 107 -16.35 4.82 -3.88
CA LEU A 107 -15.35 4.58 -4.94
C LEU A 107 -14.46 5.81 -5.22
N GLY A 108 -15.05 6.97 -5.48
CA GLY A 108 -14.28 8.19 -5.78
C GLY A 108 -13.35 8.62 -4.65
N ARG A 109 -13.80 8.52 -3.39
CA ARG A 109 -12.98 8.87 -2.22
C ARG A 109 -11.83 7.88 -2.02
N LEU A 110 -12.08 6.59 -2.25
CA LEU A 110 -11.07 5.55 -2.16
C LEU A 110 -9.99 5.74 -3.22
N VAL A 111 -10.39 5.98 -4.48
CA VAL A 111 -9.48 6.23 -5.60
C VAL A 111 -8.60 7.45 -5.33
N ILE A 112 -9.18 8.58 -4.94
CA ILE A 112 -8.43 9.80 -4.64
C ILE A 112 -7.46 9.57 -3.48
N SER A 113 -7.88 8.86 -2.43
CA SER A 113 -7.02 8.52 -1.29
C SER A 113 -5.78 7.73 -1.72
N LEU A 114 -5.96 6.73 -2.60
CA LEU A 114 -4.86 5.89 -3.06
C LEU A 114 -3.95 6.63 -4.04
N ILE A 115 -4.49 7.46 -4.93
CA ILE A 115 -3.67 8.33 -5.80
C ILE A 115 -2.81 9.25 -4.96
N LEU A 116 -3.38 9.91 -3.95
CA LEU A 116 -2.64 10.80 -3.05
C LEU A 116 -1.55 10.03 -2.28
N ALA A 117 -1.87 8.87 -1.72
CA ALA A 117 -0.90 8.05 -0.98
C ALA A 117 0.25 7.57 -1.88
N THR A 118 -0.06 7.02 -3.05
CA THR A 118 0.93 6.49 -4.00
C THR A 118 1.83 7.57 -4.58
N CYS A 119 1.26 8.71 -4.99
CA CYS A 119 2.04 9.82 -5.53
C CYS A 119 2.95 10.43 -4.46
N THR A 120 2.43 10.67 -3.26
CA THR A 120 3.20 11.29 -2.18
C THR A 120 4.36 10.41 -1.74
N ILE A 121 4.12 9.10 -1.48
CA ILE A 121 5.18 8.18 -1.11
C ILE A 121 6.15 7.95 -2.27
N GLY A 122 5.67 7.88 -3.50
CA GLY A 122 6.52 7.77 -4.68
C GLY A 122 7.51 8.92 -4.78
N VAL A 123 7.01 10.16 -4.72
CA VAL A 123 7.85 11.37 -4.76
C VAL A 123 8.78 11.45 -3.56
N LEU A 124 8.29 11.17 -2.35
CA LEU A 124 9.10 11.23 -1.13
C LEU A 124 10.23 10.19 -1.15
N SER A 125 9.93 8.97 -1.61
CA SER A 125 10.92 7.90 -1.77
C SER A 125 11.95 8.23 -2.84
N MET A 126 11.51 8.82 -3.97
CA MET A 126 12.42 9.28 -5.03
C MET A 126 13.33 10.39 -4.52
N TYR A 127 12.77 11.40 -3.84
CA TYR A 127 13.52 12.50 -3.24
C TYR A 127 14.60 12.01 -2.28
N ALA A 128 14.26 11.09 -1.38
CA ALA A 128 15.26 10.49 -0.49
C ALA A 128 16.33 9.69 -1.24
N THR A 129 15.95 8.96 -2.29
CA THR A 129 16.91 8.19 -3.11
C THR A 129 17.91 9.11 -3.81
N VAL A 130 17.45 10.27 -4.31
CA VAL A 130 18.31 11.28 -4.94
C VAL A 130 19.20 11.96 -3.91
N MET A 131 18.66 12.34 -2.75
CA MET A 131 19.43 12.99 -1.68
C MET A 131 20.53 12.08 -1.09
N LEU A 132 20.30 10.77 -1.05
CA LEU A 132 21.29 9.78 -0.64
C LEU A 132 22.32 9.45 -1.73
N GLY A 133 22.21 10.02 -2.93
CA GLY A 133 23.17 9.83 -4.02
C GLY A 133 23.02 8.53 -4.81
N PHE A 134 21.98 7.74 -4.57
CA PHE A 134 21.75 6.48 -5.31
C PHE A 134 21.25 6.70 -6.74
N MET A 135 20.70 7.88 -7.05
CA MET A 135 20.14 8.18 -8.36
C MET A 135 20.34 9.66 -8.71
N PRO A 136 20.67 10.00 -9.97
CA PRO A 136 20.82 11.39 -10.39
C PRO A 136 19.47 12.12 -10.35
N TRP A 137 19.53 13.42 -10.06
CA TRP A 137 18.36 14.28 -10.14
C TRP A 137 17.94 14.44 -11.61
N SER A 138 16.73 13.98 -11.95
CA SER A 138 16.15 14.15 -13.27
C SER A 138 14.64 14.40 -13.16
N PRO A 139 14.12 15.52 -13.69
CA PRO A 139 12.68 15.82 -13.68
C PRO A 139 11.82 14.72 -14.32
N TRP A 140 12.36 14.02 -15.32
CA TRP A 140 11.65 12.93 -15.99
C TRP A 140 11.41 11.72 -15.10
N LEU A 141 12.31 11.43 -14.16
CA LEU A 141 12.09 10.36 -13.20
C LEU A 141 10.97 10.70 -12.22
N TYR A 142 10.88 11.96 -11.77
CA TYR A 142 9.78 12.42 -10.93
C TYR A 142 8.44 12.38 -11.68
N ALA A 143 8.43 12.81 -12.94
CA ALA A 143 7.24 12.73 -13.79
C ALA A 143 6.79 11.27 -13.99
N ALA A 144 7.72 10.35 -14.24
CA ALA A 144 7.44 8.92 -14.38
C ALA A 144 6.90 8.31 -13.08
N VAL A 145 7.45 8.68 -11.93
CA VAL A 145 6.96 8.24 -10.60
C VAL A 145 5.55 8.78 -10.33
N LEU A 146 5.27 10.04 -10.68
CA LEU A 146 3.93 10.61 -10.56
C LEU A 146 2.93 9.93 -11.49
N ALA A 147 3.30 9.70 -12.75
CA ALA A 147 2.44 8.99 -13.71
C ALA A 147 2.19 7.54 -13.25
N GLY A 148 3.24 6.80 -12.91
CA GLY A 148 3.14 5.43 -12.40
C GLY A 148 2.36 5.34 -11.09
N GLY A 149 2.59 6.27 -10.16
CA GLY A 149 1.86 6.39 -8.91
C GLY A 149 0.37 6.67 -9.15
N THR A 150 0.04 7.64 -10.01
CA THR A 150 -1.35 7.98 -10.35
C THR A 150 -2.07 6.79 -10.99
N VAL A 151 -1.47 6.16 -11.99
CA VAL A 151 -2.03 4.99 -12.66
C VAL A 151 -2.20 3.85 -11.67
N SER A 152 -1.20 3.58 -10.84
CA SER A 152 -1.27 2.50 -9.86
C SER A 152 -2.31 2.74 -8.77
N GLY A 153 -2.38 3.95 -8.23
CA GLY A 153 -3.37 4.36 -7.24
C GLY A 153 -4.78 4.34 -7.80
N ALA A 154 -4.97 4.77 -9.05
CA ALA A 154 -6.26 4.72 -9.73
C ALA A 154 -6.72 3.29 -9.97
N LEU A 155 -5.86 2.42 -10.52
CA LEU A 155 -6.18 1.02 -10.78
C LEU A 155 -6.47 0.26 -9.48
N ALA A 156 -5.60 0.41 -8.48
CA ALA A 156 -5.82 -0.19 -7.17
C ALA A 156 -7.12 0.32 -6.55
N GLY A 157 -7.41 1.61 -6.66
CA GLY A 157 -8.63 2.21 -6.13
C GLY A 157 -9.91 1.81 -6.85
N TYR A 158 -9.85 1.50 -8.13
CA TYR A 158 -10.98 0.97 -8.86
C TYR A 158 -11.21 -0.52 -8.57
N LEU A 159 -10.14 -1.30 -8.49
CA LEU A 159 -10.19 -2.75 -8.25
C LEU A 159 -10.57 -3.10 -6.80
N THR A 160 -10.16 -2.30 -5.82
CA THR A 160 -10.45 -2.52 -4.40
C THR A 160 -11.95 -2.69 -4.10
N PRO A 161 -12.83 -1.73 -4.45
CA PRO A 161 -14.27 -1.85 -4.20
C PRO A 161 -14.92 -2.96 -5.02
N LEU A 162 -14.42 -3.27 -6.22
CA LEU A 162 -14.90 -4.41 -7.02
C LEU A 162 -14.63 -5.73 -6.31
N LEU A 163 -13.40 -5.93 -5.82
CA LEU A 163 -13.04 -7.12 -5.04
C LEU A 163 -13.79 -7.17 -3.72
N TRP A 164 -13.93 -6.03 -3.04
CA TRP A 164 -14.71 -5.91 -1.81
C TRP A 164 -16.16 -6.36 -2.01
N ARG A 165 -16.85 -5.80 -3.01
CA ARG A 165 -18.25 -6.14 -3.29
C ARG A 165 -18.42 -7.59 -3.73
N LYS A 166 -17.51 -8.10 -4.57
CA LYS A 166 -17.63 -9.45 -5.14
C LYS A 166 -17.30 -10.57 -4.16
N TYR A 167 -16.26 -10.41 -3.34
CA TYR A 167 -15.73 -11.49 -2.50
C TYR A 167 -15.91 -11.27 -1.00
N PHE A 168 -15.96 -10.02 -0.54
CA PHE A 168 -15.88 -9.70 0.90
C PHE A 168 -17.16 -9.09 1.48
N SER A 169 -18.09 -8.58 0.67
CA SER A 169 -19.37 -8.03 1.16
C SER A 169 -20.33 -9.08 1.71
N LYS A 170 -20.05 -10.37 1.46
CA LYS A 170 -20.83 -11.53 1.95
C LYS A 170 -20.21 -12.22 3.16
N LEU A 171 -19.06 -11.73 3.66
CA LEU A 171 -18.32 -12.28 4.79
C LEU A 171 -18.64 -11.50 6.08
#